data_AF-A0A8J9W5W4-F1
#
_entry.id   AF-A0A8J9W5W4-F1
#
_cell.length_a   1.000
_cell.length_b   1.000
_cell.length_c   1.000
_cell.angle_alpha   90.00
_cell.angle_beta   90.00
_cell.angle_gamma   90.00
#
_symmetry.space_group_name_H-M   'P 1'
#
loop_
_entity.id
_entity.type
_entity.pdbx_description
1 polymer ?
#
loop_
_entity_poly.entity_id
_entity_poly.type
_entity_poly.pdbx_seq_one_letter_code
_entity_poly.pdbx_strand_id
1 'polypeptide(L)'
;MYASKRFAFSREVYGARCLLAAIDFNKDKDQPIVRRKREGKAHRSFQRKSDRWTYYNVKVPKDYREMEVNSRRRMVEMEEVKMQMMKRVTKVKERSQRETTS
;
A
#
# COMPACT_ATOMS: atom_id res chain seq x y z
N MET A 1 2.04 -10.41 3.10
CA MET A 1 2.17 -8.96 3.22
C MET A 1 2.53 -8.59 4.67
N TYR A 2 3.75 -8.91 5.08
CA TYR A 2 4.41 -8.40 6.28
C TYR A 2 5.89 -8.37 5.90
N ALA A 3 6.55 -7.22 5.96
CA ALA A 3 7.96 -7.13 5.64
C ALA A 3 8.70 -8.20 6.45
N SER A 4 9.55 -9.00 5.79
CA SER A 4 10.34 -10.01 6.50
C SER A 4 11.11 -9.33 7.65
N LYS A 5 11.48 -10.12 8.65
CA LYS A 5 12.21 -9.76 9.90
C LYS A 5 13.51 -8.94 9.73
N ARG A 6 13.81 -8.46 8.51
CA ARG A 6 15.04 -7.82 8.04
C ARG A 6 15.09 -6.29 8.17
N PHE A 7 14.05 -5.63 8.67
CA PHE A 7 14.10 -4.19 8.97
C PHE A 7 14.08 -3.95 10.48
N ALA A 8 15.06 -3.18 10.96
CA ALA A 8 15.11 -2.72 12.34
C ALA A 8 13.79 -2.00 12.68
N PHE A 9 13.19 -2.37 13.81
CA PHE A 9 11.92 -1.79 14.26
C PHE A 9 12.17 -0.38 14.78
N SER A 10 12.01 0.62 13.92
CA SER A 10 11.99 2.04 14.32
C SER A 10 10.56 2.53 14.46
N ARG A 11 10.37 3.65 15.20
CA ARG A 11 9.05 4.27 15.39
C ARG A 11 8.38 4.65 14.07
N GLU A 12 9.16 5.16 13.12
CA GLU A 12 8.68 5.54 11.80
C GLU A 12 8.21 4.32 10.99
N VAL A 13 8.98 3.22 11.04
CA VAL A 13 8.62 1.95 10.40
C VAL A 13 7.34 1.37 11.02
N TYR A 14 7.17 1.47 12.34
CA TYR A 14 5.93 1.07 12.99
C TYR A 14 4.74 1.91 12.54
N GLY A 15 4.88 3.24 12.50
CA GLY A 15 3.84 4.14 12.00
C GLY A 15 3.42 3.82 10.56
N ALA A 16 4.38 3.60 9.67
CA ALA A 16 4.12 3.18 8.29
C ALA A 16 3.37 1.84 8.21
N ARG A 17 3.69 0.87 9.08
CA ARG A 17 2.98 -0.42 9.15
C ARG A 17 1.54 -0.25 9.61
N CYS A 18 1.28 0.59 10.61
CA CYS A 18 -0.07 0.89 11.07
C CYS A 18 -0.91 1.53 9.96
N LEU A 19 -0.34 2.50 9.23
CA LEU A 19 -1.03 3.15 8.11
C LEU A 19 -1.34 2.16 6.98
N LEU A 20 -0.40 1.30 6.60
CA LEU A 20 -0.62 0.28 5.58
C LEU A 20 -1.70 -0.72 6.01
N ALA A 21 -1.68 -1.16 7.27
CA ALA A 21 -2.71 -2.04 7.82
C ALA A 21 -4.10 -1.40 7.83
N ALA A 22 -4.19 -0.10 8.13
CA ALA A 22 -5.45 0.64 8.07
C ALA A 22 -5.99 0.73 6.63
N ILE A 23 -5.12 0.96 5.65
CA ILE A 23 -5.49 0.98 4.23
C ILE A 23 -5.98 -0.41 3.77
N ASP A 24 -5.27 -1.48 4.14
CA ASP A 24 -5.67 -2.86 3.79
C ASP A 24 -7.01 -3.22 4.45
N PHE A 25 -7.19 -2.88 5.73
CA PHE A 25 -8.46 -3.10 6.44
C PHE A 25 -9.63 -2.38 5.79
N ASN A 26 -9.45 -1.10 5.43
CA ASN A 26 -10.50 -0.31 4.78
C ASN A 26 -10.88 -0.90 3.42
N LYS A 27 -9.91 -1.39 2.64
CA LYS A 27 -10.19 -2.07 1.36
C LYS A 27 -10.88 -3.42 1.55
N ASP A 28 -10.53 -4.16 2.60
CA ASP A 28 -11.08 -5.49 2.88
C ASP A 28 -12.47 -5.45 3.48
N LYS A 29 -12.79 -4.44 4.27
CA LYS A 29 -14.07 -4.32 4.98
C LYS A 29 -15.25 -4.41 4.01
N ASP A 30 -15.19 -3.65 2.92
CA ASP A 30 -16.27 -3.52 1.95
C ASP A 30 -16.11 -4.47 0.74
N GLN A 31 -15.18 -5.42 0.83
CA GLN A 31 -14.93 -6.35 -0.27
C GLN A 31 -16.15 -7.25 -0.52
N PRO A 32 -16.62 -7.35 -1.77
CA PRO A 32 -17.82 -8.12 -2.09
C PRO A 32 -17.63 -9.61 -1.82
N ILE A 33 -18.73 -10.28 -1.48
CA ILE A 33 -18.79 -11.73 -1.32
C ILE A 33 -18.85 -12.38 -2.71
N VAL A 34 -18.13 -13.48 -2.91
CA VAL A 34 -18.20 -14.28 -4.14
C VAL A 34 -19.63 -14.79 -4.30
N ARG A 35 -20.34 -14.34 -5.32
CA ARG A 35 -21.67 -14.85 -5.67
C ARG A 35 -21.54 -16.10 -6.55
N ARG A 36 -22.26 -17.17 -6.22
CA ARG A 36 -22.42 -18.33 -7.11
C ARG A 36 -23.89 -18.46 -7.49
N LYS A 37 -24.21 -18.19 -8.75
CA LYS A 37 -25.53 -18.31 -9.42
C LYS A 37 -26.70 -17.53 -8.79
N ARG A 38 -27.01 -17.68 -7.49
CA ARG A 38 -28.07 -16.95 -6.75
C ARG A 38 -27.74 -16.64 -5.28
N GLU A 39 -26.80 -17.35 -4.66
CA GLU A 39 -26.41 -17.14 -3.25
C GLU A 39 -24.90 -16.90 -3.10
N GLY A 40 -24.50 -16.23 -2.01
CA GLY A 40 -23.10 -16.05 -1.66
C GLY A 40 -22.43 -17.39 -1.37
N LYS A 41 -21.19 -17.58 -1.80
CA LYS A 41 -20.41 -18.77 -1.45
C LYS A 41 -20.07 -18.68 0.04
N ALA A 42 -20.66 -19.54 0.87
CA ALA A 42 -20.32 -19.69 2.28
C ALA A 42 -19.43 -20.92 2.49
N HIS A 43 -18.45 -20.79 3.38
CA HIS A 43 -17.68 -21.92 3.89
C HIS A 43 -18.14 -22.23 5.32
N ARG A 44 -18.20 -23.51 5.66
CA ARG A 44 -18.52 -23.97 7.01
C ARG A 44 -17.35 -24.74 7.59
N SER A 45 -17.03 -24.49 8.85
CA SER A 45 -16.06 -25.28 9.62
C SER A 45 -16.69 -25.71 10.93
N PHE A 46 -16.41 -26.95 11.32
CA PHE A 46 -16.87 -27.49 12.59
C PHE A 46 -15.74 -27.42 13.62
N GLN A 47 -16.01 -26.80 14.77
CA GLN A 47 -15.03 -26.67 15.82
C GLN A 47 -15.27 -27.74 16.89
N ARG A 48 -14.49 -28.82 16.83
CA ARG A 48 -14.65 -30.00 17.69
C ARG A 48 -14.54 -29.71 19.19
N LYS A 49 -13.74 -28.71 19.59
CA LYS A 49 -13.58 -28.32 21.00
C LYS A 49 -14.81 -27.63 21.60
N SER A 50 -15.61 -26.97 20.77
CA SER A 50 -16.81 -26.23 21.21
C SER A 50 -18.11 -26.83 20.69
N ASP A 51 -18.03 -27.94 19.96
CA ASP A 51 -19.15 -28.65 19.33
C ASP A 51 -20.07 -27.75 18.48
N ARG A 52 -19.48 -26.73 17.85
CA ARG A 52 -20.22 -25.67 17.13
C ARG A 52 -19.81 -25.60 15.67
N TRP A 53 -20.81 -25.34 14.82
CA TRP A 53 -20.61 -24.96 13.43
C TRP A 53 -20.38 -23.46 13.31
N THR A 54 -19.39 -23.08 12.51
CA THR A 54 -19.11 -21.69 12.17
C THR A 54 -19.26 -21.50 10.67
N TYR A 55 -20.00 -20.45 10.28
CA TYR A 55 -20.24 -20.10 8.88
C TYR A 55 -19.57 -18.77 8.58
N TYR A 56 -18.89 -18.68 7.44
CA TYR A 56 -18.31 -17.43 6.96
C TYR A 56 -18.46 -17.30 5.45
N ASN A 57 -18.78 -16.08 5.03
CA ASN A 57 -18.91 -15.74 3.62
C ASN A 57 -17.51 -15.65 2.98
N VAL A 58 -17.36 -16.24 1.80
CA VAL A 58 -16.11 -16.19 1.04
C VAL A 58 -16.07 -14.88 0.27
N LYS A 59 -15.14 -14.00 0.65
CA LYS A 59 -14.86 -12.74 -0.06
C LYS A 59 -14.17 -13.01 -1.41
N VAL A 60 -14.35 -12.10 -2.37
CA VAL A 60 -13.66 -12.15 -3.66
C VAL A 60 -12.13 -12.16 -3.44
N PRO A 61 -11.32 -12.87 -4.24
CA PRO A 61 -9.87 -12.78 -4.14
C PRO A 61 -9.39 -11.34 -4.29
N LYS A 62 -8.42 -10.93 -3.46
CA LYS A 62 -7.82 -9.59 -3.56
C LYS A 62 -7.11 -9.44 -4.92
N ASP A 63 -7.45 -8.40 -5.66
CA ASP A 63 -6.72 -7.98 -6.85
C ASP A 63 -5.77 -6.83 -6.47
N TYR A 64 -4.47 -7.05 -6.66
CA TYR A 64 -3.43 -6.08 -6.33
C TYR A 64 -2.94 -5.27 -7.53
N ARG A 65 -3.52 -5.46 -8.72
CA ARG A 65 -3.13 -4.72 -9.94
C ARG A 65 -3.19 -3.20 -9.75
N GLU A 66 -4.19 -2.71 -9.03
CA GLU A 66 -4.32 -1.29 -8.72
C GLU A 66 -3.14 -0.75 -7.90
N MET A 67 -2.62 -1.55 -6.95
CA MET A 67 -1.45 -1.15 -6.16
C MET A 67 -0.20 -1.06 -7.04
N GLU A 68 -0.05 -1.95 -8.02
CA GLU A 68 1.09 -1.94 -8.95
C GLU A 68 1.08 -0.69 -9.84
N VAL A 69 -0.07 -0.36 -10.42
CA VAL A 69 -0.23 0.85 -11.26
C VAL A 69 0.04 2.12 -10.44
N ASN A 70 -0.53 2.22 -9.24
CA ASN A 70 -0.34 3.37 -8.37
C ASN A 70 1.11 3.53 -7.91
N SER A 71 1.82 2.42 -7.66
CA SER A 71 3.24 2.43 -7.29
C SER A 71 4.10 2.97 -8.44
N ARG A 72 3.85 2.53 -9.67
CA ARG A 72 4.56 3.03 -10.87
C ARG A 72 4.33 4.51 -11.08
N ARG A 73 3.07 4.97 -10.99
CA ARG A 73 2.72 6.38 -11.12
C ARG A 73 3.47 7.26 -10.11
N ARG A 74 3.52 6.83 -8.84
CA ARG A 74 4.26 7.55 -7.78
C ARG A 74 5.76 7.62 -8.04
N MET A 75 6.37 6.58 -8.61
CA MET A 75 7.79 6.63 -8.96
C MET A 75 8.07 7.69 -10.02
N VAL A 76 7.21 7.81 -11.03
CA VAL A 76 7.31 8.86 -12.06
C VAL A 76 7.17 10.25 -11.44
N GLU A 77 6.15 10.45 -10.59
CA GLU A 77 5.96 11.74 -9.89
C GLU A 77 7.19 12.10 -9.03
N MET A 78 7.79 11.13 -8.34
CA MET A 78 9.00 11.35 -7.53
C MET A 78 10.22 11.69 -8.38
N GLU A 79 10.38 11.08 -9.56
CA GLU A 79 11.46 11.41 -10.50
C GLU A 79 11.29 12.83 -11.07
N GLU A 80 10.07 13.22 -11.42
CA GLU A 80 9.76 14.57 -11.91
C GLU A 80 10.09 15.62 -10.85
N VAL A 81 9.67 15.41 -9.60
CA VAL A 81 10.00 16.30 -8.48
C VAL A 81 11.51 16.40 -8.26
N LYS A 82 12.22 15.27 -8.30
CA LYS A 82 13.67 15.23 -8.19
C LYS A 82 14.36 16.00 -9.32
N MET A 83 13.86 15.87 -10.55
CA MET A 83 14.36 16.59 -11.72
C MET A 83 14.13 18.10 -11.58
N GLN A 84 12.96 18.53 -11.09
CA GLN A 84 12.69 19.94 -10.82
C GLN A 84 13.60 20.52 -9.74
N MET A 85 13.84 19.78 -8.66
CA MET A 85 14.78 20.19 -7.61
C MET A 85 16.20 20.35 -8.17
N MET A 86 16.69 19.39 -8.95
CA MET A 86 18.01 19.46 -9.59
C MET A 86 18.14 20.70 -10.48
N LYS A 87 17.13 21.00 -11.31
CA LYS A 87 17.09 22.21 -12.16
C LYS A 87 17.12 23.51 -11.34
N ARG A 88 16.48 23.53 -10.17
CA ARG A 88 16.55 24.69 -9.26
C ARG A 88 17.93 24.86 -8.65
N VAL A 89 18.56 23.76 -8.24
CA VAL A 89 19.91 23.78 -7.65
C VAL A 89 20.95 24.25 -8.67
N THR A 90 20.91 23.76 -9.91
CA THR A 90 21.84 24.20 -10.96
C THR A 90 21.69 25.69 -11.25
N LYS A 91 20.45 26.19 -11.35
CA LYS A 91 20.16 27.61 -11.55
C LYS A 91 20.68 28.51 -10.43
N VAL A 92 20.60 28.06 -9.17
CA VAL A 92 21.16 28.79 -8.02
C VAL A 92 22.69 28.83 -8.10
N LYS A 93 23.32 27.72 -8.47
CA LYS A 93 24.79 27.62 -8.60
C LYS A 93 25.32 28.54 -9.71
N GLU A 94 24.63 28.60 -10.86
CA GLU A 94 24.98 29.51 -11.96
C GLU A 94 24.85 30.99 -11.58
N ARG A 95 23.85 31.36 -10.77
CA ARG A 95 23.71 32.74 -10.26
C ARG A 95 24.85 33.12 -9.33
N SER A 96 25.18 32.25 -8.37
CA SER A 96 26.28 32.48 -7.43
C SER A 96 27.62 32.65 -8.14
N GLN A 97 27.89 31.89 -9.22
CA GLN A 97 29.12 32.02 -10.00
C GLN A 97 29.22 33.37 -10.74
N ARG A 98 28.10 33.91 -11.24
CA ARG A 98 28.06 35.22 -11.91
C ARG A 98 28.24 36.39 -10.96
N GLU A 99 27.76 36.25 -9.72
CA GLU A 99 27.92 37.26 -8.66
C GLU A 99 29.37 37.33 -8.13
N THR A 100 30.12 36.23 -8.19
CA THR A 100 31.54 36.18 -7.78
C THR A 100 32.55 36.61 -8.86
N THR A 101 32.12 36.74 -10.12
CA THR A 101 32.99 37.12 -11.25
C THR A 101 32.79 38.57 -11.72
N SER A 102 31.90 39.31 -11.08
CA SER A 102 31.71 40.76 -11.29
C SER A 102 32.35 41.57 -10.17
#